data_AF-A0A0F9N6C0-F1
#
_entry.id   AF-A0A0F9N6C0-F1
#
_cell.length_a   1.000
_cell.length_b   1.000
_cell.length_c   1.000
_cell.angle_alpha   90.00
_cell.angle_beta   90.00
_cell.angle_gamma   90.00
#
_symmetry.space_group_name_H-M   'P 1'
#
loop_
_entity.id
_entity.type
_entity.pdbx_description
1 polymer ?
#
loop_
_entity_poly.entity_id
_entity_poly.type
_entity_poly.pdbx_seq_one_letter_code
_entity_poly.pdbx_strand_id
1 'polypeptide(L)'
;MTHMVCVMNQQSFTSKYIVYALRDPINNEVRYIGKSCSGLERPRAHTEPHRLKLKSKKNSWIKNLLNRGLKPKITILAQCMSEKSIEYWERNFISSFKRRGKLTNMTEGGTGGNTGGSWKKWKPVISTNIKSGEKKYYLFVQATRFDSFLPTKVSAVCQGKRHTHKKHKFKYAK
;
A
#
# COMPACT_ATOMS: atom_id res chain seq x y z
N MET A 1 4.00 32.27 12.08
CA MET A 1 3.79 30.95 12.71
C MET A 1 2.36 30.52 12.46
N THR A 2 2.12 29.82 11.34
CA THR A 2 0.78 29.46 10.89
C THR A 2 0.26 28.30 11.72
N HIS A 3 -0.54 28.62 12.74
CA HIS A 3 -1.35 27.66 13.46
C HIS A 3 -2.44 27.15 12.51
N MET A 4 -2.18 26.03 11.82
CA MET A 4 -3.26 25.22 11.24
C MET A 4 -3.96 24.48 12.38
N VAL A 5 -4.81 25.18 13.11
CA VAL A 5 -5.83 24.52 13.93
C VAL A 5 -6.82 23.90 12.97
N CYS A 6 -6.80 22.58 12.89
CA CYS A 6 -7.75 21.79 12.12
C CYS A 6 -9.14 22.00 12.72
N VAL A 7 -9.94 22.90 12.13
CA VAL A 7 -11.33 23.10 12.50
C VAL A 7 -12.08 21.79 12.24
N MET A 8 -12.50 21.13 13.32
CA MET A 8 -13.37 19.96 13.29
C MET A 8 -14.77 20.40 12.86
N ASN A 9 -14.98 20.52 11.55
CA ASN A 9 -16.32 20.75 11.03
C ASN A 9 -17.08 19.42 11.05
N GLN A 10 -18.17 19.37 11.82
CA GLN A 10 -19.08 18.23 11.92
C GLN A 10 -19.97 18.10 10.67
N GLN A 11 -19.35 17.80 9.53
CA GLN A 11 -20.03 17.14 8.42
C GLN A 11 -19.46 15.74 8.30
N SER A 12 -20.33 14.74 8.33
CA SER A 12 -20.04 13.32 8.17
C SER A 12 -19.56 13.03 6.74
N PHE A 13 -18.37 13.50 6.41
CA PHE A 13 -17.67 13.12 5.19
C PHE A 13 -17.26 11.65 5.35
N THR A 14 -17.91 10.73 4.64
CA THR A 14 -17.47 9.34 4.54
C THR A 14 -16.43 9.26 3.42
N SER A 15 -15.17 9.56 3.73
CA SER A 15 -14.12 9.42 2.72
C SER A 15 -13.87 7.95 2.43
N LYS A 16 -13.78 7.58 1.15
CA LYS A 16 -13.21 6.28 0.76
C LYS A 16 -11.70 6.21 1.05
N TYR A 17 -11.04 7.35 1.19
CA TYR A 17 -9.62 7.45 1.51
C TYR A 17 -9.44 7.61 3.01
N ILE A 18 -9.06 6.52 3.68
CA ILE A 18 -8.87 6.51 5.14
C ILE A 18 -7.49 5.96 5.51
N VAL A 19 -6.96 6.43 6.63
CA VAL A 19 -5.91 5.74 7.40
C VAL A 19 -6.56 5.17 8.65
N TYR A 20 -6.31 3.90 8.94
CA TYR A 20 -6.91 3.18 10.05
C TYR A 20 -5.87 2.45 10.89
N ALA A 21 -6.24 2.17 12.14
CA ALA A 21 -5.54 1.29 13.05
C ALA A 21 -6.36 0.01 13.28
N LEU A 22 -5.66 -1.13 13.39
CA LEU A 22 -6.16 -2.32 14.08
C LEU A 22 -5.57 -2.34 15.48
N ARG A 23 -6.45 -2.38 16.47
CA ARG A 23 -6.10 -2.36 17.89
C ARG A 23 -6.38 -3.72 18.52
N ASP A 24 -5.54 -4.10 19.47
CA ASP A 24 -5.75 -5.29 20.27
C ASP A 24 -7.02 -5.10 21.12
N PRO A 25 -7.97 -6.04 21.10
CA PRO A 25 -9.23 -5.87 21.81
C PRO A 25 -9.07 -5.88 23.35
N ILE A 26 -7.98 -6.45 23.87
CA ILE A 26 -7.75 -6.65 25.31
C ILE A 26 -7.13 -5.41 25.95
N ASN A 27 -5.97 -4.97 25.43
CA ASN A 27 -5.21 -3.85 26.00
C ASN A 27 -5.35 -2.55 25.18
N ASN A 28 -6.13 -2.57 24.10
CA ASN A 28 -6.41 -1.43 23.24
C ASN A 28 -5.18 -0.83 22.52
N GLU A 29 -4.04 -1.54 22.51
CA GLU A 29 -2.82 -1.10 21.85
C GLU A 29 -2.97 -1.11 20.32
N VAL A 30 -2.39 -0.11 19.66
CA VAL A 30 -2.31 -0.09 18.19
C VAL A 30 -1.27 -1.12 17.74
N ARG A 31 -1.71 -2.13 17.01
CA ARG A 31 -0.86 -3.24 16.53
C ARG A 31 -0.63 -3.19 15.03
N TYR A 32 -1.46 -2.49 14.26
CA TYR A 32 -1.27 -2.33 12.83
C TYR A 32 -1.86 -1.01 12.36
N ILE A 33 -1.18 -0.32 11.45
CA ILE A 33 -1.68 0.87 10.76
C ILE A 33 -1.74 0.55 9.26
N GLY A 34 -2.84 0.93 8.60
CA GLY A 34 -2.98 0.77 7.17
C GLY A 34 -3.79 1.89 6.53
N LYS A 35 -3.62 2.07 5.22
CA LYS A 35 -4.44 2.95 4.40
C LYS A 35 -5.52 2.21 3.60
N SER A 36 -6.63 2.84 3.24
CA SER A 36 -7.64 2.29 2.34
C SER A 36 -8.09 3.36 1.35
N CYS A 37 -8.38 2.95 0.12
CA CYS A 37 -9.01 3.79 -0.91
C CYS A 37 -10.48 3.40 -1.16
N SER A 38 -10.99 2.40 -0.42
CA SER A 38 -12.38 1.92 -0.47
C SER A 38 -13.01 1.86 0.93
N GLY A 39 -12.64 2.80 1.80
CA GLY A 39 -13.18 2.93 3.14
C GLY A 39 -12.91 1.69 4.00
N LEU A 40 -13.95 1.18 4.66
CA LEU A 40 -13.84 0.10 5.65
C LEU A 40 -13.74 -1.31 5.07
N GLU A 41 -13.82 -1.49 3.74
CA GLU A 41 -13.70 -2.82 3.13
C GLU A 41 -12.35 -3.47 3.44
N ARG A 42 -11.25 -2.74 3.19
CA ARG A 42 -9.88 -3.24 3.42
C ARG A 42 -9.62 -3.61 4.89
N PRO A 43 -9.93 -2.78 5.91
CA PRO A 43 -9.71 -3.17 7.30
C PRO A 43 -10.57 -4.37 7.73
N ARG A 44 -11.81 -4.50 7.24
CA ARG A 44 -12.66 -5.67 7.52
C ARG A 44 -12.07 -6.94 6.91
N ALA A 45 -11.65 -6.87 5.65
CA ALA A 45 -11.05 -7.98 4.92
C ALA A 45 -9.77 -8.53 5.59
N HIS A 46 -9.04 -7.72 6.37
CA HIS A 46 -7.89 -8.22 7.13
C HIS A 46 -8.23 -9.26 8.19
N THR A 47 -9.50 -9.32 8.63
CA THR A 47 -9.95 -10.27 9.64
C THR A 47 -10.53 -11.56 9.04
N GLU A 48 -10.66 -11.64 7.72
CA GLU A 48 -11.22 -12.81 7.05
C GLU A 48 -10.21 -13.97 7.02
N PRO A 49 -10.58 -15.18 7.46
CA PRO A 49 -9.66 -16.32 7.53
C PRO A 49 -8.95 -16.62 6.20
N HIS A 50 -9.66 -16.51 5.08
CA HIS A 50 -9.11 -16.78 3.75
C HIS A 50 -8.04 -15.74 3.32
N ARG A 51 -8.00 -14.55 3.93
CA ARG A 51 -6.99 -13.50 3.70
C ARG A 51 -5.76 -13.66 4.59
N LEU A 52 -5.80 -14.56 5.58
CA LEU A 52 -4.73 -14.79 6.55
C LEU A 52 -3.76 -15.91 6.14
N LYS A 53 -3.81 -16.39 4.89
CA LYS A 53 -2.97 -17.50 4.41
C LYS A 53 -1.46 -17.20 4.47
N LEU A 54 -1.07 -15.96 4.13
CA LEU A 54 0.35 -15.56 4.12
C LEU A 54 0.93 -15.39 5.53
N LYS A 55 2.17 -15.84 5.73
CA LYS A 55 2.90 -15.64 7.00
C LYS A 55 3.37 -14.19 7.10
N SER A 56 2.87 -13.47 8.10
CA SER A 56 3.35 -12.12 8.47
C SER A 56 3.06 -11.87 9.94
N LYS A 57 3.81 -10.97 10.59
CA LYS A 57 3.59 -10.59 12.00
C LYS A 57 2.12 -10.19 12.26
N LYS A 58 1.55 -9.41 11.35
CA LYS A 58 0.14 -9.00 11.38
C LYS A 58 -0.80 -10.22 11.31
N ASN A 59 -0.62 -11.10 10.32
CA ASN A 59 -1.51 -12.24 10.14
C ASN A 59 -1.41 -13.24 11.30
N SER A 60 -0.21 -13.49 11.82
CA SER A 60 -0.02 -14.35 13.00
C SER A 60 -0.73 -13.77 14.23
N TRP A 61 -0.63 -12.46 14.45
CA TRP A 61 -1.34 -11.79 15.54
C TRP A 61 -2.86 -11.87 15.37
N ILE A 62 -3.40 -11.58 14.18
CA ILE A 62 -4.84 -11.67 13.92
C ILE A 62 -5.33 -13.11 14.09
N LYS A 63 -4.59 -14.13 13.61
CA LYS A 63 -4.95 -15.55 13.82
C LYS A 63 -5.01 -15.91 15.30
N ASN A 64 -4.05 -15.46 16.11
CA ASN A 64 -4.06 -15.71 17.55
C ASN A 64 -5.32 -15.13 18.22
N LEU A 65 -5.73 -13.91 17.84
CA LEU A 65 -6.98 -13.33 18.32
C LEU A 65 -8.19 -14.17 17.90
N LEU A 66 -8.29 -14.52 16.62
CA LEU A 66 -9.43 -15.29 16.10
C LEU A 66 -9.56 -16.67 16.77
N ASN A 67 -8.44 -17.35 17.02
CA ASN A 67 -8.44 -18.63 17.73
C ASN A 67 -8.97 -18.54 19.17
N ARG A 68 -8.95 -17.34 19.75
CA ARG A 68 -9.50 -17.03 21.07
C ARG A 68 -10.92 -16.46 21.01
N GLY A 69 -11.56 -16.47 19.84
CA GLY A 69 -12.87 -15.85 19.62
C GLY A 69 -12.86 -14.32 19.58
N LEU A 70 -11.68 -13.69 19.47
CA LEU A 70 -11.50 -12.24 19.51
C LEU A 70 -11.27 -11.66 18.11
N LYS A 71 -11.63 -10.37 17.92
CA LYS A 71 -11.35 -9.63 16.67
C LYS A 71 -10.64 -8.30 16.98
N PRO A 72 -9.72 -7.83 16.12
CA PRO A 72 -9.13 -6.50 16.26
C PRO A 72 -10.20 -5.41 16.20
N LYS A 73 -10.05 -4.36 17.02
CA LYS A 73 -10.88 -3.15 16.93
C LYS A 73 -10.36 -2.26 15.79
N ILE A 74 -11.25 -1.82 14.90
CA ILE A 74 -10.90 -0.90 13.81
C ILE A 74 -11.13 0.54 14.29
N THR A 75 -10.12 1.39 14.16
CA THR A 75 -10.23 2.83 14.46
C THR A 75 -9.76 3.64 13.27
N ILE A 76 -10.56 4.59 12.80
CA ILE A 76 -10.15 5.53 11.74
C ILE A 76 -9.25 6.59 12.40
N LEU A 77 -8.02 6.73 11.89
CA LEU A 77 -7.05 7.71 12.37
C LEU A 77 -7.11 9.01 11.58
N ALA A 78 -7.40 8.92 10.28
CA ALA A 78 -7.58 10.07 9.41
C ALA A 78 -8.50 9.72 8.24
N GLN A 79 -9.29 10.72 7.83
CA GLN A 79 -9.99 10.73 6.54
C GLN A 79 -9.27 11.72 5.64
N CYS A 80 -9.08 11.38 4.37
CA CYS A 80 -8.31 12.22 3.46
C CYS A 80 -9.03 12.41 2.13
N MET A 81 -8.53 13.33 1.29
CA MET A 81 -9.17 13.68 0.02
C MET A 81 -8.58 12.93 -1.18
N SER A 82 -7.41 12.30 -1.04
CA SER A 82 -6.70 11.66 -2.16
C SER A 82 -5.79 10.51 -1.73
N GLU A 83 -5.38 9.68 -2.70
CA GLU A 83 -4.40 8.62 -2.48
C GLU A 83 -3.04 9.16 -1.99
N LYS A 84 -2.58 10.30 -2.53
CA LYS A 84 -1.32 10.93 -2.10
C LYS A 84 -1.37 11.35 -0.62
N SER A 85 -2.52 11.86 -0.17
CA SER A 85 -2.70 12.29 1.21
C SER A 85 -2.72 11.11 2.21
N ILE A 86 -3.37 9.98 1.88
CA ILE A 86 -3.34 8.80 2.77
C ILE A 86 -1.94 8.18 2.86
N GLU A 87 -1.11 8.27 1.82
CA GLU A 87 0.28 7.79 1.86
C GLU A 87 1.18 8.64 2.77
N TYR A 88 0.96 9.95 2.76
CA TYR A 88 1.62 10.85 3.68
C TYR A 88 1.21 10.54 5.12
N TRP A 89 -0.09 10.46 5.41
CA TRP A 89 -0.59 10.21 6.76
C TRP A 89 -0.23 8.82 7.28
N GLU A 90 -0.31 7.77 6.46
CA GLU A 90 0.08 6.41 6.86
C GLU A 90 1.54 6.37 7.36
N ARG A 91 2.47 6.99 6.63
CA ARG A 91 3.89 7.06 7.03
C ARG A 91 4.07 7.82 8.34
N ASN A 92 3.42 8.96 8.50
CA ASN A 92 3.50 9.77 9.71
C ASN A 92 2.96 9.03 10.94
N PHE A 93 1.82 8.34 10.81
CA PHE A 93 1.28 7.52 11.89
C PHE A 93 2.18 6.32 12.20
N ILE A 94 2.66 5.57 11.22
CA ILE A 94 3.58 4.45 11.46
C ILE A 94 4.83 4.92 12.20
N SER A 95 5.43 6.04 11.79
CA SER A 95 6.60 6.63 12.45
C SER A 95 6.28 7.02 13.90
N SER A 96 5.17 7.71 14.13
CA SER A 96 4.76 8.17 15.46
C SER A 96 4.46 7.03 16.44
N PHE A 97 3.83 5.96 15.95
CA PHE A 97 3.46 4.79 16.77
C PHE A 97 4.60 3.76 16.91
N LYS A 98 5.55 3.68 15.96
CA LYS A 98 6.77 2.85 16.11
C LYS A 98 7.54 3.19 17.39
N ARG A 99 7.61 4.48 17.74
CA ARG A 99 8.30 4.93 18.96
C ARG A 99 7.58 4.54 20.25
N ARG A 100 6.30 4.18 20.18
CA ARG A 100 5.42 3.98 21.34
C ARG A 100 4.93 2.53 21.51
N GLY A 101 5.15 1.63 20.56
CA GLY A 101 4.58 0.28 20.67
C GLY A 101 5.03 -0.76 19.63
N LYS A 102 4.52 -2.00 19.81
CA LYS A 102 4.83 -3.19 19.01
C LYS A 102 4.00 -3.26 17.72
N LEU A 103 4.23 -2.33 16.79
CA LEU A 103 3.59 -2.38 15.48
C LEU A 103 3.98 -3.65 14.71
N THR A 104 3.00 -4.27 14.07
CA THR A 104 3.15 -5.46 13.22
C THR A 104 3.35 -5.12 11.74
N ASN A 105 3.36 -3.82 11.41
CA ASN A 105 3.73 -3.30 10.09
C ASN A 105 5.13 -3.82 9.68
N MET A 106 5.24 -4.37 8.48
CA MET A 106 6.52 -4.87 7.95
C MET A 106 7.37 -3.78 7.28
N THR A 107 6.76 -2.65 6.95
CA THR A 107 7.42 -1.52 6.29
C THR A 107 7.00 -0.21 6.96
N GLU A 108 7.69 0.88 6.62
CA GLU A 108 7.43 2.23 7.13
C GLU A 108 6.20 2.91 6.53
N GLY A 109 5.44 2.21 5.67
CA GLY A 109 4.29 2.76 4.93
C GLY A 109 4.67 3.34 3.57
N GLY A 110 3.70 3.90 2.84
CA GLY A 110 3.91 4.54 1.53
C GLY A 110 4.10 3.57 0.35
N THR A 111 4.22 2.27 0.62
CA THR A 111 4.21 1.22 -0.40
C THR A 111 3.14 0.23 -0.02
N GLY A 112 1.97 0.29 -0.67
CA GLY A 112 0.88 -0.65 -0.42
C GLY A 112 1.34 -2.09 -0.61
N GLY A 113 1.66 -2.79 0.49
CA GLY A 113 1.75 -4.25 0.65
C GLY A 113 2.63 -5.08 -0.30
N ASN A 114 3.17 -4.53 -1.38
CA ASN A 114 4.02 -5.23 -2.32
C ASN A 114 5.48 -5.09 -1.86
N THR A 115 5.87 -5.92 -0.89
CA THR A 115 7.26 -6.18 -0.50
C THR A 115 8.03 -6.93 -1.59
N GLY A 116 7.91 -6.48 -2.84
CA GLY A 116 8.52 -7.11 -4.00
C GLY A 116 8.65 -6.12 -5.16
N GLY A 117 9.17 -4.91 -4.93
CA GLY A 117 9.52 -4.05 -6.06
C GLY A 117 9.65 -2.54 -5.83
N SER A 118 9.59 -2.02 -4.61
CA SER A 118 9.68 -0.56 -4.38
C SER A 118 10.94 0.08 -5.00
N TRP A 119 12.08 -0.61 -4.96
CA TRP A 119 13.32 -0.16 -5.62
C TRP A 119 13.28 -0.19 -7.16
N LYS A 120 12.44 -1.05 -7.75
CA LYS A 120 12.33 -1.18 -9.22
C LYS A 120 11.36 -0.17 -9.83
N LYS A 121 10.54 0.50 -9.00
CA LYS A 121 9.64 1.58 -9.42
C LYS A 121 10.40 2.71 -10.11
N TRP A 122 11.53 3.11 -9.54
CA TRP A 122 12.32 4.25 -10.02
C TRP A 122 13.43 3.85 -11.00
N LYS A 123 13.49 2.58 -11.43
CA LYS A 123 14.49 2.16 -12.40
C LYS A 123 14.06 2.58 -13.81
N PRO A 124 14.94 3.23 -14.59
CA PRO A 124 14.66 3.50 -15.97
C PRO A 124 14.47 2.18 -16.75
N VAL A 125 13.64 2.24 -17.79
CA VAL A 125 13.26 1.06 -18.58
C VAL A 125 13.24 1.41 -20.06
N ILE A 126 13.70 0.48 -20.88
CA ILE A 126 13.65 0.56 -22.33
C ILE A 126 12.55 -0.38 -22.81
N SER A 127 11.62 0.16 -23.59
CA SER A 127 10.62 -0.59 -24.34
C SER A 127 11.14 -0.85 -25.76
N THR A 128 10.84 -2.02 -26.33
CA THR A 128 11.12 -2.34 -27.73
C THR A 128 9.88 -2.96 -28.35
N ASN A 129 9.31 -2.32 -29.37
CA ASN A 129 8.19 -2.85 -30.12
C ASN A 129 8.65 -4.08 -30.92
N ILE A 130 7.89 -5.18 -30.82
CA ILE A 130 8.28 -6.45 -31.45
C ILE A 130 8.15 -6.42 -32.96
N LYS A 131 7.21 -5.63 -33.51
CA LYS A 131 6.97 -5.55 -34.96
C LYS A 131 7.86 -4.52 -35.63
N SER A 132 7.87 -3.28 -35.10
CA SER A 132 8.61 -2.18 -35.74
C SER A 132 10.08 -2.10 -35.30
N GLY A 133 10.47 -2.79 -34.23
CA GLY A 133 11.80 -2.63 -33.62
C GLY A 133 12.00 -1.30 -32.89
N GLU A 134 11.00 -0.41 -32.90
CA GLU A 134 11.04 0.91 -32.29
C GLU A 134 11.36 0.82 -30.79
N LYS A 135 12.31 1.64 -30.34
CA LYS A 135 12.74 1.69 -28.94
C LYS A 135 12.27 2.98 -28.30
N LYS A 136 11.71 2.89 -27.09
CA LYS A 136 11.29 4.04 -26.28
C LYS A 136 11.88 3.95 -24.89
N TYR A 137 12.52 5.03 -24.45
CA TYR A 137 13.12 5.14 -23.13
C TYR A 137 12.15 5.79 -22.14
N TYR A 138 12.11 5.26 -20.92
CA TYR A 138 11.33 5.80 -19.82
C TYR A 138 12.25 6.03 -18.63
N LEU A 139 12.18 7.24 -18.06
CA LEU A 139 12.99 7.63 -16.90
C LEU A 139 12.77 6.72 -15.69
N PHE A 140 11.58 6.12 -15.55
CA PHE A 140 11.25 5.13 -14.53
C PHE A 140 10.05 4.27 -14.96
N VAL A 141 9.88 3.08 -14.36
CA VAL A 141 8.83 2.11 -14.74
C VAL A 141 7.43 2.72 -14.71
N GLN A 142 7.11 3.61 -13.77
CA GLN A 142 5.79 4.27 -13.69
C GLN A 142 5.50 5.20 -14.86
N ALA A 143 6.51 5.80 -15.50
CA ALA A 143 6.31 6.68 -16.64
C ALA A 143 5.69 5.93 -17.83
N THR A 144 5.82 4.60 -17.88
CA THR A 144 5.16 3.77 -18.90
C THR A 144 3.63 3.85 -18.88
N ARG A 145 3.03 4.38 -17.81
CA ARG A 145 1.58 4.65 -17.74
C ARG A 145 1.11 5.68 -18.76
N PHE A 146 1.95 6.65 -19.13
CA PHE A 146 1.60 7.67 -20.12
C PHE A 146 1.26 7.03 -21.48
N ASP A 147 1.91 5.91 -21.80
CA ASP A 147 1.63 5.10 -22.99
C ASP A 147 0.73 3.90 -22.67
N SER A 148 -0.08 4.01 -21.60
CA SER A 148 -1.05 2.99 -21.18
C SER A 148 -0.45 1.62 -20.85
N PHE A 149 0.83 1.52 -20.53
CA PHE A 149 1.39 0.27 -20.02
C PHE A 149 1.11 0.14 -18.51
N LEU A 150 0.98 -1.10 -18.03
CA LEU A 150 0.77 -1.39 -16.62
C LEU A 150 2.14 -1.61 -15.97
N PRO A 151 2.60 -0.75 -15.03
CA PRO A 151 3.94 -0.86 -14.44
C PRO A 151 4.25 -2.22 -13.81
N THR A 152 3.24 -2.88 -13.25
CA THR A 152 3.36 -4.22 -12.68
C THR A 152 3.69 -5.27 -13.76
N LYS A 153 3.04 -5.19 -14.92
CA LYS A 153 3.31 -6.08 -16.07
C LYS A 153 4.65 -5.75 -16.71
N VAL A 154 5.00 -4.47 -16.84
CA VAL A 154 6.33 -4.04 -17.32
C VAL A 154 7.44 -4.62 -16.44
N SER A 155 7.33 -4.45 -15.12
CA SER A 155 8.29 -5.03 -14.17
C SER A 155 8.36 -6.55 -14.26
N ALA A 156 7.24 -7.23 -14.50
CA ALA A 156 7.23 -8.69 -14.70
C ALA A 156 7.98 -9.08 -15.98
N VAL A 157 7.87 -8.30 -17.06
CA VAL A 157 8.62 -8.52 -18.30
C VAL A 157 10.12 -8.36 -18.06
N CYS A 158 10.54 -7.27 -17.42
CA CYS A 158 11.96 -7.04 -17.12
C CYS A 158 12.58 -8.09 -16.18
N GLN A 159 11.75 -8.83 -15.42
CA GLN A 159 12.18 -9.89 -14.52
C GLN A 159 12.15 -11.28 -15.16
N GLY A 160 11.79 -11.39 -16.44
CA GLY A 160 11.63 -12.69 -17.12
C GLY A 160 10.39 -13.48 -16.68
N LYS A 161 9.55 -12.93 -15.80
CA LYS A 161 8.28 -13.56 -15.36
C LYS A 161 7.17 -13.44 -16.42
N ARG A 162 7.41 -12.64 -17.45
CA ARG A 162 6.50 -12.42 -18.59
C ARG A 162 7.35 -12.17 -19.82
N HIS A 163 6.94 -12.67 -20.98
CA HIS A 163 7.71 -12.44 -22.21
C HIS A 163 7.50 -11.02 -22.77
N THR A 164 6.26 -10.52 -22.76
CA THR A 164 5.89 -9.25 -23.40
C THR A 164 4.71 -8.56 -22.70
N HIS A 165 4.53 -7.26 -22.91
CA HIS A 165 3.33 -6.52 -22.52
C HIS A 165 2.91 -5.58 -23.65
N LYS A 166 1.65 -5.68 -24.12
CA LYS A 166 1.12 -4.92 -25.27
C LYS A 166 2.07 -4.91 -26.48
N LYS A 167 2.54 -6.08 -26.92
CA LYS A 167 3.47 -6.26 -28.07
C LYS A 167 4.84 -5.59 -27.92
N HIS A 168 5.23 -5.23 -26.69
CA HIS A 168 6.55 -4.69 -26.39
C HIS A 168 7.33 -5.63 -25.46
N LYS A 169 8.64 -5.72 -25.69
CA LYS A 169 9.61 -6.25 -24.73
C LYS A 169 10.12 -5.10 -23.88
N PHE A 170 10.44 -5.38 -22.61
CA PHE A 170 10.94 -4.38 -21.68
C PHE A 170 12.19 -4.89 -20.97
N LYS A 171 13.19 -4.01 -20.80
CA LYS A 171 14.42 -4.29 -20.04
C LYS A 171 14.75 -3.10 -19.15
N TYR A 172 15.25 -3.36 -17.94
CA TYR A 172 15.83 -2.28 -17.12
C TYR A 172 17.02 -1.69 -17.88
N ALA A 173 17.09 -0.36 -17.96
CA ALA A 173 18.28 0.31 -18.46
C ALA A 173 19.45 0.03 -17.50
N LYS A 174 20.66 -0.10 -18.05
CA LYS A 174 21.89 -0.12 -17.26
C LYS A 174 22.22 1.30 -16.81
#